data_AF-X1IMJ7-F1
#
_entry.id   AF-X1IMJ7-F1
#
_cell.length_a   1.000
_cell.length_b   1.000
_cell.length_c   1.000
_cell.angle_alpha   90.00
_cell.angle_beta   90.00
_cell.angle_gamma   90.00
#
_symmetry.space_group_name_H-M   'P 1'
#
loop_
_entity.id
_entity.type
_entity.pdbx_description
1 polymer ?
#
loop_
_entity_poly.entity_id
_entity_poly.type
_entity_poly.pdbx_seq_one_letter_code
_entity_poly.pdbx_strand_id
1 'polypeptide(L)' 'MPNRKLELTLKYLTAPQAGKRLGLSRFQFDMRLNRGIFPRPTFTDVTGVRYFDESWVSVARAILDASIQSEAVRH' A
#
# COMPACT_ATOMS: atom_id res chain seq x y z
N MET A 1 -19.64 13.89 18.11
CA MET A 1 -18.26 13.37 18.15
C MET A 1 -17.54 13.85 16.90
N PRO A 2 -16.38 14.52 17.02
CA PRO A 2 -15.61 14.94 15.85
C PRO A 2 -15.22 13.70 15.05
N ASN A 3 -15.27 13.87 13.73
CA ASN A 3 -15.39 12.81 12.75
C ASN A 3 -14.06 12.04 12.62
N ARG A 4 -13.85 10.94 13.36
CA ARG A 4 -12.65 10.05 13.29
C ARG A 4 -12.17 9.78 11.86
N LYS A 5 -13.10 9.75 10.91
CA LYS A 5 -12.83 9.56 9.49
C LYS A 5 -11.92 10.64 8.88
N LEU A 6 -12.05 11.90 9.31
CA LEU A 6 -11.22 13.03 8.85
C LEU A 6 -9.77 12.91 9.34
N GLU A 7 -9.57 12.56 10.61
CA GLU A 7 -8.23 12.36 11.20
C GLU A 7 -7.50 11.18 10.52
N LEU A 8 -8.23 10.12 10.20
CA LEU A 8 -7.67 8.97 9.47
C LEU A 8 -7.28 9.34 8.04
N THR A 9 -8.07 10.14 7.33
CA THR A 9 -7.72 10.58 5.97
C THR A 9 -6.54 11.55 5.90
N LEU A 10 -6.23 12.25 7.00
CA LEU A 10 -5.06 13.12 7.09
C LEU A 10 -3.76 12.34 7.30
N LYS A 11 -3.83 11.23 8.05
CA LYS A 11 -2.66 10.42 8.43
C LYS A 11 -2.44 9.20 7.54
N TYR A 12 -3.49 8.67 6.92
CA TYR A 12 -3.46 7.40 6.20
C TYR A 12 -4.04 7.50 4.80
N LEU A 13 -3.42 6.77 3.90
CA LEU A 13 -3.85 6.55 2.53
C LEU A 13 -4.79 5.36 2.48
N THR A 14 -5.83 5.44 1.66
CA THR A 14 -6.64 4.30 1.25
C THR A 14 -5.90 3.44 0.22
N ALA A 15 -6.36 2.20 -0.01
CA ALA A 15 -5.78 1.31 -1.03
C ALA A 15 -5.58 1.97 -2.42
N PRO A 16 -6.57 2.69 -2.99
CA PRO A 16 -6.38 3.40 -4.26
C PRO A 16 -5.30 4.48 -4.19
N GLN A 17 -5.21 5.21 -3.08
CA GLN A 17 -4.21 6.27 -2.89
C GLN A 17 -2.79 5.70 -2.75
N ALA A 18 -2.64 4.62 -1.97
CA ALA A 18 -1.38 3.89 -1.83
C ALA A 18 -0.92 3.29 -3.17
N GLY A 19 -1.82 2.63 -3.90
CA GLY A 19 -1.53 2.09 -5.24
C GLY A 19 -1.06 3.18 -6.22
N LYS A 20 -1.73 4.34 -6.23
CA LYS A 20 -1.32 5.49 -7.05
C LYS A 20 0.07 6.01 -6.66
N ARG A 21 0.39 6.10 -5.37
CA ARG A 21 1.73 6.48 -4.87
C ARG A 21 2.82 5.50 -5.30
N LEU A 22 2.47 4.23 -5.50
CA LEU A 22 3.38 3.18 -5.96
C LEU A 22 3.47 3.07 -7.50
N GLY A 23 2.64 3.81 -8.25
CA GLY A 23 2.57 3.71 -9.70
C GLY A 23 1.92 2.41 -10.20
N LEU A 24 1.07 1.78 -9.37
CA LEU A 24 0.42 0.51 -9.68
C LEU A 24 -1.04 0.70 -10.07
N SER A 25 -1.52 -0.16 -10.97
CA SER A 25 -2.96 -0.30 -11.19
C SER A 25 -3.62 -0.93 -9.95
N ARG A 26 -4.93 -0.71 -9.80
CA ARG A 26 -5.71 -1.31 -8.70
C ARG A 26 -5.52 -2.83 -8.64
N PHE A 27 -5.61 -3.49 -9.79
CA PHE A 27 -5.44 -4.93 -9.89
C PHE A 27 -4.03 -5.38 -9.46
N GLN A 28 -2.99 -4.70 -9.92
CA GLN A 28 -1.60 -4.99 -9.55
C GLN A 28 -1.33 -4.81 -8.06
N PHE A 29 -1.93 -3.78 -7.45
CA PHE A 29 -1.82 -3.51 -6.03
C PHE A 29 -2.54 -4.58 -5.20
N ASP A 30 -3.81 -4.87 -5.52
CA ASP A 30 -4.60 -5.89 -4.84
C ASP A 30 -3.98 -7.28 -4.98
N MET A 31 -3.46 -7.63 -6.15
CA MET A 31 -2.78 -8.90 -6.37
C MET A 31 -1.53 -9.05 -5.48
N ARG A 32 -0.70 -8.01 -5.37
CA ARG A 32 0.50 -8.04 -4.51
C ARG A 32 0.17 -8.13 -3.03
N LEU A 33 -0.88 -7.42 -2.60
CA LEU A 33 -1.40 -7.55 -1.24
C LEU A 33 -1.90 -8.97 -0.94
N ASN A 34 -2.74 -9.53 -1.82
CA ASN A 34 -3.33 -10.85 -1.63
C ASN A 34 -2.28 -11.98 -1.66
N ARG A 35 -1.20 -11.80 -2.43
CA ARG A 35 -0.07 -12.74 -2.48
C ARG A 35 0.92 -12.57 -1.31
N GLY A 36 0.70 -11.60 -0.42
CA GLY A 36 1.61 -11.33 0.70
C GLY A 36 2.96 -10.76 0.26
N ILE A 37 3.08 -10.25 -0.96
CA ILE A 37 4.29 -9.57 -1.45
C ILE A 37 4.45 -8.24 -0.73
N PHE A 38 3.33 -7.52 -0.54
CA PHE A 38 3.32 -6.30 0.26
C PHE A 38 2.98 -6.61 1.72
N PRO A 39 3.47 -5.77 2.65
CA PRO A 39 3.08 -5.86 4.05
C PRO A 39 1.57 -5.69 4.21
N ARG A 40 1.03 -6.22 5.32
CA ARG A 40 -0.38 -6.03 5.67
C ARG A 40 -0.69 -4.52 5.82
N PRO A 41 -1.94 -4.08 5.57
CA PRO A 41 -2.35 -2.70 5.81
C PRO A 41 -2.06 -2.29 7.27
N THR A 42 -1.76 -1.01 7.49
CA THR A 42 -1.53 -0.47 8.84
C THR A 42 -2.72 -0.77 9.75
N PHE A 43 -3.93 -0.56 9.25
CA PHE A 43 -5.15 -1.10 9.87
C PHE A 43 -6.26 -1.25 8.82
N THR A 44 -7.28 -2.02 9.18
CA THR A 44 -8.53 -2.13 8.42
C THR A 44 -9.65 -1.65 9.34
N ASP A 45 -10.50 -0.74 8.85
CA ASP A 45 -11.63 -0.29 9.65
C ASP A 45 -12.77 -1.31 9.66
N VAL A 46 -13.80 -1.03 10.48
CA VAL A 46 -14.98 -1.89 10.62
C VAL A 46 -15.80 -2.06 9.34
N THR A 47 -15.58 -1.19 8.35
CA THR A 47 -16.24 -1.25 7.04
C THR A 47 -15.41 -2.02 6.00
N GLY A 48 -14.23 -2.52 6.37
CA GLY A 48 -13.31 -3.24 5.50
C GLY A 48 -12.40 -2.34 4.68
N VAL A 49 -12.38 -1.02 4.94
CA VAL A 49 -11.47 -0.11 4.25
C VAL A 49 -10.07 -0.28 4.83
N ARG A 50 -9.11 -0.53 3.93
CA ARG A 50 -7.69 -0.70 4.26
C ARG A 50 -6.97 0.64 4.21
N TYR A 51 -6.21 0.92 5.26
CA TYR A 51 -5.46 2.15 5.47
C TYR A 51 -3.97 1.88 5.59
N PHE A 52 -3.17 2.79 5.02
CA PHE A 52 -1.73 2.66 4.85
C PHE A 52 -1.06 3.98 5.22
N ASP A 53 -0.09 3.97 6.13
CA ASP A 53 0.71 5.15 6.42
C ASP A 53 1.87 5.33 5.43
N GLU A 54 2.61 6.44 5.55
CA GLU A 54 3.76 6.72 4.70
C GLU A 54 4.89 5.70 4.86
N SER A 55 5.09 5.15 6.06
CA SER A 55 6.13 4.14 6.30
C SER A 55 5.84 2.85 5.52
N TRP A 56 4.56 2.46 5.46
CA TRP A 56 4.11 1.34 4.65
C TRP A 56 4.42 1.56 3.17
N VAL A 57 4.18 2.77 2.65
CA VAL A 57 4.47 3.11 1.24
C VAL A 57 5.97 3.03 0.96
N SER A 58 6.81 3.53 1.87
CA SER A 58 8.27 3.42 1.74
C SER A 58 8.74 1.97 1.68
N VAL A 59 8.20 1.09 2.54
CA VAL A 59 8.52 -0.34 2.51
C VAL A 59 8.04 -0.99 1.21
N ALA A 60 6.80 -0.73 0.80
CA ALA A 60 6.25 -1.28 -0.44
C ALA A 60 7.04 -0.81 -1.68
N ARG A 61 7.53 0.44 -1.68
CA ARG A 61 8.42 0.97 -2.72
C ARG A 61 9.74 0.21 -2.76
N ALA A 62 10.39 0.02 -1.62
CA ALA A 62 11.64 -0.73 -1.54
C ALA A 62 11.51 -2.18 -2.06
N ILE A 63 10.36 -2.83 -1.80
CA ILE A 63 10.07 -4.17 -2.35
C ILE A 63 9.96 -4.14 -3.88
N LEU A 64 9.32 -3.12 -4.45
CA LEU A 64 9.22 -2.96 -5.91
C LEU A 64 10.60 -2.76 -6.53
N ASP A 65 11.42 -1.89 -5.94
CA ASP A 65 12.75 -1.57 -6.45
C ASP A 65 13.68 -2.80 -6.37
N ALA A 66 13.61 -3.57 -5.28
CA ALA A 66 14.35 -4.82 -5.14
C ALA A 66 13.91 -5.89 -6.16
N SER A 67 12.61 -5.98 -6.46
CA SER A 67 12.10 -6.90 -7.48
C SER A 67 12.67 -6.57 -8.86
N ILE A 68 12.75 -5.28 -9.23
CA ILE A 68 13.30 -4.82 -10.51
C ILE A 68 14.80 -5.17 -10.60
N GLN A 69 15.56 -4.92 -9.53
CA GLN A 69 16.99 -5.24 -9.50
C GLN A 69 17.25 -6.74 -9.61
N SER A 70 16.42 -7.59 -8.98
CA SER A 70 16.57 -9.04 -9.08
C SER A 70 16.33 -9.60 -10.49
N GLU A 71 15.56 -8.89 -11.32
CA GLU A 71 15.27 -9.26 -12.70
C GLU A 71 16.41 -8.81 -13.65
N ALA A 72 17.00 -7.65 -13.38
CA ALA A 72 18.13 -7.11 -14.15
C ALA A 72 19.45 -7.91 -13.98
N VAL A 73 19.63 -8.63 -12.88
CA VAL A 73 20.84 -9.46 -12.62
C VAL A 73 20.73 -10.84 -13.28
N ARG A 74 19.55 -11.24 -13.76
CA ARG A 74 19.31 -12.55 -14.40
C ARG A 74 19.41 -12.53 -15.93
N HIS A 75 19.71 -11.37 -16.52
CA HIS A 75 19.92 -11.18 -17.96
C HIS A 75 21.35 -10.71 -18.23
#